data_AF-A0A929CN45-F1
#
_entry.id   AF-A0A929CN45-F1
#
_cell.length_a   1.000
_cell.length_b   1.000
_cell.length_c   1.000
_cell.angle_alpha   90.00
_cell.angle_beta   90.00
_cell.angle_gamma   90.00
#
_symmetry.space_group_name_H-M   'P 1'
#
loop_
_entity.id
_entity.type
_entity.pdbx_description
1 polymer ?
#
loop_
_entity_poly.entity_id
_entity_poly.type
_entity_poly.pdbx_seq_one_letter_code
_entity_poly.pdbx_strand_id
1 'polypeptide(L)'
;MKKHNFSAGPCILPQEVLQKASEAVINFNNDDLSLLEISHRSKPFVDVMEKARALALELLGLEGKGYKALFLQGGASTQFIMVALNLLEKRAGYLNTGTWSDKAIKEAKIYDDIYEVASSKNANFNYIPKGYDIPSDYDYFHCTSNNTIFGTQMKSFPKCDIPLVCDMSSDIFSRVLDFSKFDLIYAGAQKNMGPAGTTLVVVKEDILGKVSRKIPSIMDYKVHISKS
;
A
#
# COMPACT_ATOMS: atom_id res chain seq x y z
N MET A 1 14.35 -17.69 -28.95
CA MET A 1 12.99 -17.43 -28.41
C MET A 1 13.07 -16.39 -27.31
N LYS A 2 12.12 -15.44 -27.25
CA LYS A 2 12.01 -14.48 -26.14
C LYS A 2 11.56 -15.22 -24.88
N LYS A 3 12.24 -15.03 -23.76
CA LYS A 3 11.84 -15.61 -22.46
C LYS A 3 10.66 -14.81 -21.90
N HIS A 4 9.64 -15.50 -21.39
CA HIS A 4 8.51 -14.90 -20.67
C HIS A 4 8.68 -15.14 -19.17
N ASN A 5 8.62 -14.08 -18.37
CA ASN A 5 8.71 -14.15 -16.91
C ASN A 5 7.31 -14.04 -16.29
N PHE A 6 6.84 -15.14 -15.68
CA PHE A 6 5.55 -15.23 -14.98
C PHE A 6 5.70 -15.15 -13.45
N SER A 7 6.83 -14.64 -12.95
CA SER A 7 7.06 -14.42 -11.52
C SER A 7 5.96 -13.55 -10.90
N ALA A 8 5.41 -13.98 -9.76
CA ALA A 8 4.41 -13.24 -9.00
C ALA A 8 5.00 -12.02 -8.24
N GLY A 9 6.33 -11.90 -8.20
CA GLY A 9 7.06 -10.82 -7.52
C GLY A 9 8.49 -11.25 -7.18
N PRO A 10 9.54 -10.57 -7.68
CA PRO A 10 9.51 -9.38 -8.54
C PRO A 10 8.87 -9.64 -9.91
N CYS A 11 8.04 -8.71 -10.36
CA CYS A 11 7.34 -8.79 -11.64
C CYS A 11 8.23 -8.41 -12.83
N ILE A 12 7.71 -8.68 -14.04
CA ILE A 12 8.32 -8.16 -15.27
C ILE A 12 8.04 -6.65 -15.38
N LEU A 13 9.06 -5.88 -15.73
CA LEU A 13 8.92 -4.44 -15.97
C LEU A 13 8.76 -4.14 -17.47
N PRO A 14 8.04 -3.07 -17.84
CA PRO A 14 7.99 -2.60 -19.22
C PRO A 14 9.40 -2.31 -19.75
N GLN A 15 9.67 -2.75 -20.99
CA GLN A 15 11.02 -2.63 -21.59
C GLN A 15 11.46 -1.17 -21.75
N GLU A 16 10.54 -0.29 -22.12
CA GLU A 16 10.80 1.15 -22.22
C GLU A 16 11.21 1.78 -20.88
N VAL A 17 10.61 1.33 -19.77
CA VAL A 17 10.94 1.79 -18.42
C VAL A 17 12.32 1.29 -18.01
N LEU A 18 12.65 0.02 -18.29
CA LEU A 18 13.98 -0.54 -18.04
C LEU A 18 15.06 0.22 -18.82
N GLN A 19 14.82 0.52 -20.09
CA GLN A 19 15.74 1.29 -20.92
C GLN A 19 15.98 2.69 -20.35
N LYS A 20 14.92 3.42 -20.02
CA LYS A 20 15.01 4.77 -19.43
C LYS A 20 15.68 4.77 -18.06
N ALA A 21 15.40 3.77 -17.22
CA ALA A 21 16.07 3.62 -15.94
C ALA A 21 17.58 3.34 -16.11
N SER A 22 17.96 2.50 -17.09
CA SER A 22 19.36 2.24 -17.39
C SER A 22 20.10 3.50 -17.85
N GLU A 23 19.47 4.31 -18.71
CA GLU A 23 20.02 5.61 -19.14
C GLU A 23 20.22 6.55 -17.94
N ALA A 24 19.23 6.65 -17.06
CA ALA A 24 19.27 7.50 -15.87
C ALA A 24 20.33 7.08 -14.84
N VAL A 25 20.69 5.79 -14.78
CA VAL A 25 21.81 5.34 -13.93
C VAL A 25 23.15 5.83 -14.48
N ILE A 26 23.28 6.00 -15.80
CA ILE A 26 24.53 6.46 -16.43
C ILE A 26 24.62 7.99 -16.46
N ASN A 27 23.55 8.67 -16.87
CA ASN A 27 23.49 10.13 -16.95
C ASN A 27 22.04 10.59 -16.80
N PHE A 28 21.67 11.02 -15.59
CA PHE A 28 20.33 11.49 -15.30
C PHE A 28 20.17 12.93 -15.79
N ASN A 29 19.07 13.24 -16.49
CA ASN A 29 18.79 14.60 -16.98
C ASN A 29 19.90 15.27 -17.84
N ASN A 30 20.85 14.49 -18.39
CA ASN A 30 22.02 15.00 -19.11
C ASN A 30 22.87 15.99 -18.29
N ASP A 31 22.97 15.77 -16.97
CA ASP A 31 23.78 16.60 -16.06
C ASP A 31 25.14 15.98 -15.71
N ASP A 32 25.49 14.87 -16.38
CA ASP A 32 26.70 14.06 -16.15
C ASP A 32 26.79 13.45 -14.74
N LEU A 33 25.66 13.30 -14.06
CA LEU A 33 25.54 12.61 -12.76
C LEU A 33 24.59 11.41 -12.84
N SER A 34 24.88 10.38 -12.05
CA SER A 34 23.95 9.26 -11.91
C SER A 34 22.74 9.65 -11.04
N LEU A 35 21.54 9.14 -11.39
CA LEU A 35 20.37 9.18 -10.50
C LEU A 35 20.67 8.62 -9.10
N LEU A 36 21.65 7.71 -8.99
CA LEU A 36 22.06 7.08 -7.73
C LEU A 36 22.99 7.95 -6.87
N GLU A 37 23.57 9.00 -7.45
CA GLU A 37 24.60 9.84 -6.81
C GLU A 37 24.07 11.22 -6.43
N ILE A 38 22.97 11.66 -7.05
CA ILE A 38 22.36 12.95 -6.72
C ILE A 38 21.69 12.93 -5.33
N SER A 39 21.76 14.07 -4.64
CA SER A 39 21.09 14.24 -3.35
C SER A 39 19.58 14.11 -3.50
N HIS A 40 18.94 13.38 -2.58
CA HIS A 40 17.48 13.29 -2.47
C HIS A 40 16.79 14.64 -2.19
N ARG A 41 17.55 15.69 -1.86
CA ARG A 41 17.06 17.06 -1.66
C ARG A 41 17.32 17.97 -2.84
N SER A 42 18.06 17.50 -3.84
CA SER A 42 18.33 18.28 -5.05
C SER A 42 17.04 18.43 -5.88
N LYS A 43 16.89 19.57 -6.56
CA LYS A 43 15.72 19.84 -7.41
C LYS A 43 15.44 18.71 -8.42
N PRO A 44 16.44 18.13 -9.12
CA PRO A 44 16.20 17.01 -10.03
C PRO A 44 15.53 15.80 -9.38
N PHE A 45 15.94 15.42 -8.16
CA PHE A 45 15.32 14.29 -7.46
C PHE A 45 13.95 14.64 -6.87
N VAL A 46 13.81 15.85 -6.31
CA VAL A 46 12.52 16.34 -5.80
C VAL A 46 11.47 16.32 -6.91
N ASP A 47 11.81 16.75 -8.12
CA ASP A 47 10.91 16.72 -9.28
C ASP A 47 10.42 15.31 -9.64
N VAL A 48 11.30 14.30 -9.53
CA VAL A 48 10.91 12.90 -9.72
C VAL A 48 9.89 12.48 -8.68
N MET A 49 10.13 12.80 -7.41
CA MET A 49 9.25 12.42 -6.31
C MET A 49 7.90 13.14 -6.36
N GLU A 50 7.88 14.45 -6.66
CA GLU A 50 6.63 15.19 -6.85
C GLU A 50 5.80 14.60 -7.98
N LYS A 51 6.44 14.35 -9.14
CA LYS A 51 5.76 13.75 -10.28
C LYS A 51 5.24 12.36 -9.97
N ALA A 52 6.02 11.52 -9.29
CA ALA A 52 5.60 10.16 -8.92
C ALA A 52 4.38 10.18 -7.97
N ARG A 53 4.35 11.08 -6.99
CA ARG A 53 3.23 11.23 -6.06
C ARG A 53 1.98 11.79 -6.74
N ALA A 54 2.13 12.81 -7.58
CA ALA A 54 1.03 13.38 -8.35
C ALA A 54 0.40 12.31 -9.25
N LEU A 55 1.21 11.60 -10.04
CA LEU A 55 0.73 10.51 -10.91
C LEU A 55 0.03 9.39 -10.13
N ALA A 56 0.54 9.02 -8.94
CA ALA A 56 -0.13 8.02 -8.12
C ALA A 56 -1.53 8.46 -7.70
N LEU A 57 -1.73 9.73 -7.33
CA LEU A 57 -3.04 10.27 -6.99
C LEU A 57 -3.95 10.42 -8.21
N GLU A 58 -3.40 10.88 -9.34
CA GLU A 58 -4.11 11.02 -10.62
C GLU A 58 -4.66 9.66 -11.09
N LEU A 59 -3.81 8.62 -11.12
CA LEU A 59 -4.19 7.27 -11.55
C LEU A 59 -5.26 6.62 -10.65
N LEU A 60 -5.34 7.04 -9.39
CA LEU A 60 -6.38 6.59 -8.46
C LEU A 60 -7.61 7.52 -8.44
N GLY A 61 -7.57 8.65 -9.15
CA GLY A 61 -8.63 9.66 -9.12
C GLY A 61 -8.81 10.29 -7.74
N LEU A 62 -7.71 10.50 -7.00
CA LEU A 62 -7.68 11.00 -5.61
C LEU A 62 -7.12 12.43 -5.48
N GLU A 63 -6.75 13.08 -6.58
CA GLU A 63 -6.26 14.45 -6.59
C GLU A 63 -7.27 15.42 -5.94
N GLY A 64 -6.78 16.28 -5.04
CA GLY A 64 -7.60 17.26 -4.34
C GLY A 64 -8.59 16.68 -3.31
N LYS A 65 -8.58 15.36 -3.06
CA LYS A 65 -9.54 14.70 -2.15
C LYS A 65 -9.03 14.49 -0.72
N GLY A 66 -7.96 15.20 -0.33
CA GLY A 66 -7.35 15.11 1.00
C GLY A 66 -6.44 13.89 1.22
N TYR A 67 -5.96 13.28 0.14
CA TYR A 67 -5.02 12.17 0.18
C TYR A 67 -3.58 12.62 -0.03
N LYS A 68 -2.65 11.90 0.59
CA LYS A 68 -1.20 12.00 0.37
C LYS A 68 -0.67 10.67 -0.12
N ALA A 69 0.14 10.72 -1.18
CA ALA A 69 0.92 9.58 -1.64
C ALA A 69 2.33 9.65 -1.04
N LEU A 70 2.81 8.54 -0.49
CA LEU A 70 4.12 8.38 0.12
C LEU A 70 4.82 7.19 -0.54
N PHE A 71 6.13 7.32 -0.79
CA PHE A 71 6.99 6.21 -1.20
C PHE A 71 7.93 5.85 -0.06
N LEU A 72 7.66 4.73 0.60
CA LEU A 72 8.33 4.29 1.82
C LEU A 72 9.11 2.99 1.61
N GLN A 73 10.09 2.72 2.48
CA GLN A 73 10.87 1.49 2.48
C GLN A 73 10.23 0.40 3.37
N GLY A 74 10.79 -0.81 3.33
CA GLY A 74 10.38 -1.93 4.19
C GLY A 74 9.35 -2.89 3.58
N GLY A 75 8.74 -2.52 2.44
CA GLY A 75 7.74 -3.33 1.76
C GLY A 75 6.38 -3.30 2.47
N ALA A 76 5.41 -4.01 1.89
CA ALA A 76 4.07 -4.17 2.47
C ALA A 76 4.10 -4.78 3.88
N SER A 77 5.10 -5.62 4.20
CA SER A 77 5.25 -6.21 5.54
C SER A 77 5.43 -5.15 6.63
N THR A 78 6.16 -4.06 6.37
CA THR A 78 6.26 -2.94 7.32
C THR A 78 4.94 -2.19 7.46
N GLN A 79 4.08 -2.20 6.44
CA GLN A 79 2.75 -1.57 6.53
C GLN A 79 1.78 -2.35 7.42
N PHE A 80 1.97 -3.66 7.60
CA PHE A 80 1.18 -4.46 8.54
C PHE A 80 1.24 -3.89 9.98
N ILE A 81 2.43 -3.45 10.40
CA ILE A 81 2.67 -2.83 11.70
C ILE A 81 2.43 -1.33 11.69
N MET A 82 2.82 -0.60 10.63
CA MET A 82 2.62 0.86 10.56
C MET A 82 1.15 1.25 10.57
N VAL A 83 0.28 0.50 9.87
CA VAL A 83 -1.18 0.75 9.91
C VAL A 83 -1.69 0.65 11.35
N ALA A 84 -1.36 -0.44 12.05
CA ALA A 84 -1.78 -0.62 13.44
C ALA A 84 -1.22 0.47 14.35
N LEU A 85 0.04 0.84 14.19
CA LEU A 85 0.66 1.91 14.99
C LEU A 85 -0.01 3.28 14.80
N ASN A 86 -0.53 3.59 13.61
CA ASN A 86 -1.10 4.90 13.30
C ASN A 86 -2.62 4.98 13.46
N LEU A 87 -3.33 3.84 13.36
CA LEU A 87 -4.79 3.82 13.31
C LEU A 87 -5.45 2.97 14.41
N LEU A 88 -4.76 2.00 15.02
CA LEU A 88 -5.35 1.15 16.06
C LEU A 88 -5.26 1.86 17.41
N GLU A 89 -6.39 2.11 18.08
CA GLU A 89 -6.43 2.67 19.44
C GLU A 89 -7.01 1.68 20.45
N LYS A 90 -8.00 0.88 20.04
CA LYS A 90 -8.68 -0.12 20.87
C LYS A 90 -8.91 -1.43 20.12
N ARG A 91 -9.50 -1.36 18.92
CA ARG A 91 -9.93 -2.56 18.19
C ARG A 91 -10.09 -2.31 16.71
N ALA A 92 -9.58 -3.23 15.88
CA ALA A 92 -9.78 -3.20 14.43
C ALA A 92 -10.41 -4.49 13.89
N GLY A 93 -11.18 -4.34 12.82
CA GLY A 93 -11.79 -5.43 12.07
C GLY A 93 -10.90 -5.88 10.92
N TYR A 94 -10.76 -7.20 10.72
CA TYR A 94 -9.95 -7.75 9.62
C TYR A 94 -10.72 -8.84 8.86
N LEU A 95 -10.67 -8.78 7.54
CA LEU A 95 -11.11 -9.87 6.66
C LEU A 95 -9.93 -10.80 6.36
N ASN A 96 -9.97 -12.03 6.88
CA ASN A 96 -8.87 -12.98 6.73
C ASN A 96 -9.07 -13.91 5.53
N THR A 97 -8.48 -13.55 4.38
CA THR A 97 -8.66 -14.24 3.10
C THR A 97 -7.39 -14.82 2.49
N GLY A 98 -6.26 -14.78 3.19
CA GLY A 98 -5.03 -15.36 2.70
C GLY A 98 -3.82 -15.12 3.57
N THR A 99 -2.65 -15.46 3.04
CA THR A 99 -1.36 -15.34 3.73
C THR A 99 -1.03 -13.90 4.12
N TRP A 100 -1.46 -12.92 3.31
CA TRP A 100 -1.15 -11.51 3.55
C TRP A 100 -2.02 -10.91 4.67
N SER A 101 -3.33 -11.19 4.66
CA SER A 101 -4.22 -10.80 5.77
C SER A 101 -3.84 -11.51 7.07
N ASP A 102 -3.47 -12.79 7.02
CA ASP A 102 -3.05 -13.55 8.22
C ASP A 102 -1.78 -12.93 8.86
N LYS A 103 -0.81 -12.51 8.04
CA LYS A 103 0.37 -11.77 8.51
C LYS A 103 0.03 -10.38 9.04
N ALA A 104 -0.86 -9.64 8.37
CA ALA A 104 -1.29 -8.33 8.84
C ALA A 104 -1.99 -8.41 10.20
N ILE A 105 -2.87 -9.39 10.39
CA ILE A 105 -3.53 -9.69 11.66
C ILE A 105 -2.50 -10.02 12.74
N LYS A 106 -1.50 -10.86 12.42
CA LYS A 106 -0.46 -11.26 13.37
C LYS A 106 0.32 -10.07 13.90
N GLU A 107 0.74 -9.14 13.03
CA GLU A 107 1.48 -7.94 13.46
C GLU A 107 0.59 -6.97 14.25
N ALA A 108 -0.68 -6.79 13.85
CA ALA A 108 -1.59 -5.90 14.54
C ALA A 108 -1.97 -6.38 15.96
N LYS A 109 -2.09 -7.70 16.16
CA LYS A 109 -2.36 -8.35 17.47
C LYS A 109 -1.28 -8.08 18.53
N ILE A 110 -0.10 -7.59 18.14
CA ILE A 110 0.95 -7.20 19.09
C ILE A 110 0.54 -5.95 19.88
N TYR A 111 -0.32 -5.11 19.31
CA TYR A 111 -0.63 -3.79 19.85
C TYR A 111 -1.96 -3.72 20.57
N ASP A 112 -3.01 -4.33 20.01
CA ASP A 112 -4.36 -4.22 20.55
C ASP A 112 -5.28 -5.33 20.03
N ASP A 113 -6.56 -5.27 20.39
CA ASP A 113 -7.52 -6.30 20.01
C ASP A 113 -7.84 -6.29 18.51
N ILE A 114 -7.95 -7.48 17.94
CA ILE A 114 -8.25 -7.70 16.52
C ILE A 114 -9.43 -8.64 16.39
N TYR A 115 -10.46 -8.18 15.72
CA TYR A 115 -11.63 -8.97 15.40
C TYR A 115 -11.57 -9.45 13.94
N GLU A 116 -11.46 -10.75 13.73
CA GLU A 116 -11.58 -11.34 12.41
C GLU A 116 -13.07 -11.38 12.01
N VAL A 117 -13.54 -10.36 11.25
CA VAL A 117 -14.96 -10.21 10.89
C VAL A 117 -15.47 -11.39 10.08
N ALA A 118 -14.59 -11.99 9.28
CA ALA A 118 -14.80 -13.22 8.57
C ALA A 118 -13.46 -13.81 8.13
N SER A 119 -13.44 -15.11 7.89
CA SER A 119 -12.25 -15.82 7.44
C SER A 119 -12.61 -16.96 6.50
N SER A 120 -11.78 -17.17 5.46
CA SER A 120 -11.83 -18.39 4.64
C SER A 120 -10.69 -19.36 4.95
N LYS A 121 -9.99 -19.16 6.08
CA LYS A 121 -8.86 -19.99 6.52
C LYS A 121 -9.23 -21.47 6.68
N ASN A 122 -10.43 -21.77 7.17
CA ASN A 122 -10.94 -23.14 7.32
C ASN A 122 -11.10 -23.89 5.99
N ALA A 123 -11.17 -23.15 4.87
CA ALA A 123 -11.26 -23.68 3.52
C ALA A 123 -9.97 -23.44 2.71
N ASN A 124 -8.83 -23.27 3.41
CA ASN A 124 -7.54 -22.95 2.79
C ASN A 124 -7.61 -21.74 1.84
N PHE A 125 -8.38 -20.72 2.23
CA PHE A 125 -8.49 -19.43 1.55
C PHE A 125 -9.00 -19.49 0.10
N ASN A 126 -9.75 -20.52 -0.27
CA ASN A 126 -10.23 -20.75 -1.65
C ASN A 126 -11.47 -19.90 -2.05
N TYR A 127 -11.98 -19.04 -1.17
CA TYR A 127 -13.03 -18.06 -1.49
C TYR A 127 -12.89 -16.76 -0.67
N ILE A 128 -13.62 -15.72 -1.08
CA ILE A 128 -13.81 -14.48 -0.31
C ILE A 128 -15.13 -14.58 0.45
N PRO A 129 -15.15 -14.54 1.80
CA PRO A 129 -16.38 -14.56 2.59
C PRO A 129 -17.36 -13.44 2.20
N LYS A 130 -18.65 -13.65 2.44
CA LYS A 130 -19.74 -12.70 2.14
C LYS A 130 -20.71 -12.65 3.32
N GLY A 131 -21.52 -11.60 3.40
CA GLY A 131 -22.57 -11.47 4.42
C GLY A 131 -22.02 -11.35 5.85
N TYR A 132 -20.83 -10.76 5.99
CA TYR A 132 -20.26 -10.42 7.29
C TYR A 132 -20.59 -8.97 7.63
N ASP A 133 -20.74 -8.70 8.92
CA ASP A 133 -20.96 -7.36 9.44
C ASP A 133 -19.63 -6.72 9.84
N ILE A 134 -19.48 -5.42 9.57
CA ILE A 134 -18.34 -4.61 9.99
C ILE A 134 -18.82 -3.70 11.12
N PRO A 135 -18.38 -3.92 12.38
CA PRO A 135 -18.77 -3.08 13.49
C PRO A 135 -18.35 -1.62 13.28
N SER A 136 -19.26 -0.68 13.52
CA SER A 136 -19.04 0.75 13.27
C SER A 136 -18.27 1.47 14.38
N ASP A 137 -18.00 0.78 15.49
CA ASP A 137 -17.27 1.30 16.66
C ASP A 137 -15.79 0.88 16.70
N TYR A 138 -15.30 0.25 15.63
CA TYR A 138 -13.88 -0.13 15.49
C TYR A 138 -13.06 0.99 14.85
N ASP A 139 -11.76 0.99 15.12
CA ASP A 139 -10.87 2.07 14.67
C ASP A 139 -10.64 2.04 13.15
N TYR A 140 -10.61 0.85 12.55
CA TYR A 140 -10.58 0.65 11.10
C TYR A 140 -10.99 -0.78 10.72
N PHE A 141 -11.31 -0.97 9.45
CA PHE A 141 -11.46 -2.27 8.81
C PHE A 141 -10.34 -2.50 7.80
N HIS A 142 -9.70 -3.66 7.82
CA HIS A 142 -8.62 -4.04 6.92
C HIS A 142 -8.97 -5.24 6.05
N CYS A 143 -8.66 -5.12 4.75
CA CYS A 143 -8.79 -6.21 3.80
C CYS A 143 -7.61 -6.27 2.81
N THR A 144 -7.38 -7.46 2.23
CA THR A 144 -6.46 -7.64 1.11
C THR A 144 -7.26 -7.81 -0.19
N SER A 145 -7.09 -6.91 -1.15
CA SER A 145 -7.86 -6.93 -2.40
C SER A 145 -7.60 -8.18 -3.24
N ASN A 146 -6.35 -8.65 -3.28
CA ASN A 146 -5.90 -9.77 -4.10
C ASN A 146 -4.91 -10.68 -3.36
N ASN A 147 -5.22 -11.97 -3.29
CA ASN A 147 -4.40 -12.99 -2.63
C ASN A 147 -3.54 -13.74 -3.65
N THR A 148 -2.30 -13.28 -3.86
CA THR A 148 -1.38 -13.83 -4.88
C THR A 148 -1.14 -15.34 -4.78
N ILE A 149 -1.17 -15.91 -3.57
CA ILE A 149 -0.88 -17.34 -3.36
C ILE A 149 -2.10 -18.20 -3.70
N PHE A 150 -3.30 -17.72 -3.38
CA PHE A 150 -4.54 -18.50 -3.50
C PHE A 150 -5.35 -18.18 -4.77
N GLY A 151 -5.00 -17.10 -5.49
CA GLY A 151 -5.70 -16.68 -6.70
C GLY A 151 -7.10 -16.12 -6.45
N THR A 152 -7.44 -15.78 -5.20
CA THR A 152 -8.72 -15.14 -4.84
C THR A 152 -8.59 -13.63 -4.85
N GLN A 153 -9.62 -12.93 -5.36
CA GLN A 153 -9.64 -11.47 -5.45
C GLN A 153 -11.03 -10.93 -5.07
N MET A 154 -11.05 -9.88 -4.25
CA MET A 154 -12.26 -9.10 -3.97
C MET A 154 -12.73 -8.39 -5.24
N LYS A 155 -13.97 -8.66 -5.66
CA LYS A 155 -14.57 -8.03 -6.85
C LYS A 155 -15.31 -6.73 -6.51
N SER A 156 -15.91 -6.69 -5.33
CA SER A 156 -16.51 -5.51 -4.70
C SER A 156 -15.92 -5.32 -3.30
N PHE A 157 -16.06 -4.09 -2.79
CA PHE A 157 -15.62 -3.72 -1.46
C PHE A 157 -16.84 -3.31 -0.62
N PRO A 158 -16.85 -3.62 0.69
CA PRO A 158 -17.94 -3.21 1.56
C PRO A 158 -17.98 -1.68 1.69
N LYS A 159 -19.15 -1.14 2.00
CA LYS A 159 -19.26 0.22 2.53
C LYS A 159 -18.92 0.14 4.02
N CYS A 160 -18.00 0.98 4.46
CA CYS A 160 -17.61 1.10 5.86
C CYS A 160 -17.97 2.49 6.36
N ASP A 161 -18.50 2.58 7.59
CA ASP A 161 -18.68 3.85 8.30
C ASP A 161 -17.42 4.22 9.13
N ILE A 162 -16.43 3.31 9.15
CA ILE A 162 -15.12 3.45 9.77
C ILE A 162 -14.03 3.43 8.68
N PRO A 163 -12.80 3.89 8.96
CA PRO A 163 -11.72 3.89 7.98
C PRO A 163 -11.51 2.53 7.30
N LEU A 164 -11.44 2.52 5.97
CA LEU A 164 -11.15 1.33 5.17
C LEU A 164 -9.68 1.29 4.75
N VAL A 165 -8.96 0.28 5.24
CA VAL A 165 -7.56 0.01 4.89
C VAL A 165 -7.46 -1.16 3.92
N CYS A 166 -6.68 -1.02 2.83
CA CYS A 166 -6.51 -2.08 1.86
C CYS A 166 -5.06 -2.33 1.43
N ASP A 167 -4.64 -3.60 1.55
CA ASP A 167 -3.45 -4.11 0.85
C ASP A 167 -3.78 -4.36 -0.62
N MET A 168 -3.23 -3.53 -1.50
CA MET A 168 -3.38 -3.64 -2.96
C MET A 168 -2.07 -4.00 -3.67
N SER A 169 -1.11 -4.59 -2.96
CA SER A 169 0.24 -4.83 -3.49
C SER A 169 0.24 -5.51 -4.86
N SER A 170 -0.65 -6.49 -5.10
CA SER A 170 -0.69 -7.26 -6.36
C SER A 170 -1.63 -6.75 -7.44
N ASP A 171 -2.47 -5.75 -7.17
CA ASP A 171 -3.48 -5.34 -8.12
C ASP A 171 -3.74 -3.82 -8.16
N ILE A 172 -2.94 -3.02 -7.45
CA ILE A 172 -2.91 -1.56 -7.61
C ILE A 172 -2.69 -1.20 -9.09
N PHE A 173 -3.45 -0.25 -9.62
CA PHE A 173 -3.46 0.17 -11.03
C PHE A 173 -3.89 -0.89 -12.07
N SER A 174 -4.33 -2.08 -11.66
CA SER A 174 -4.80 -3.11 -12.61
C SER A 174 -6.26 -2.92 -13.06
N ARG A 175 -7.02 -2.07 -12.36
CA ARG A 175 -8.48 -1.93 -12.49
C ARG A 175 -8.90 -0.49 -12.28
N VAL A 176 -9.98 -0.10 -12.96
CA VAL A 176 -10.71 1.14 -12.65
C VAL A 176 -11.66 0.86 -11.48
N LEU A 177 -11.48 1.59 -10.38
CA LEU A 177 -12.28 1.50 -9.16
C LEU A 177 -12.56 2.91 -8.64
N ASP A 178 -13.61 3.05 -7.85
CA ASP A 178 -13.77 4.23 -7.01
C ASP A 178 -12.86 4.09 -5.78
N PHE A 179 -11.63 4.61 -5.90
CA PHE A 179 -10.64 4.54 -4.82
C PHE A 179 -10.94 5.50 -3.66
N SER A 180 -11.91 6.42 -3.79
CA SER A 180 -12.29 7.32 -2.69
C SER A 180 -12.99 6.59 -1.54
N LYS A 181 -13.32 5.31 -1.73
CA LYS A 181 -13.87 4.42 -0.71
C LYS A 181 -12.82 3.95 0.31
N PHE A 182 -11.53 4.04 -0.01
CA PHE A 182 -10.44 3.61 0.86
C PHE A 182 -9.83 4.82 1.54
N ASP A 183 -9.58 4.75 2.83
CA ASP A 183 -8.91 5.81 3.57
C ASP A 183 -7.40 5.58 3.66
N LEU A 184 -6.96 4.33 3.55
CA LEU A 184 -5.55 3.97 3.39
C LEU A 184 -5.38 2.81 2.42
N ILE A 185 -4.55 3.02 1.41
CA ILE A 185 -4.09 1.97 0.49
C ILE A 185 -2.58 1.82 0.68
N TYR A 186 -2.09 0.58 0.73
CA TYR A 186 -0.67 0.33 0.58
C TYR A 186 -0.39 -0.76 -0.44
N ALA A 187 0.73 -0.63 -1.14
CA ALA A 187 1.17 -1.54 -2.17
C ALA A 187 2.69 -1.67 -2.21
N GLY A 188 3.21 -2.86 -1.93
CA GLY A 188 4.60 -3.19 -2.21
C GLY A 188 4.85 -3.17 -3.72
N ALA A 189 5.86 -2.44 -4.18
CA ALA A 189 6.04 -2.13 -5.58
C ALA A 189 6.29 -3.36 -6.48
N GLN A 190 6.95 -4.39 -5.94
CA GLN A 190 7.50 -5.54 -6.66
C GLN A 190 6.50 -6.46 -7.37
N LYS A 191 5.21 -6.14 -7.35
CA LYS A 191 4.15 -6.97 -7.94
C LYS A 191 3.52 -6.28 -9.14
N ASN A 192 2.74 -5.21 -8.96
CA ASN A 192 2.03 -4.58 -10.10
C ASN A 192 2.47 -3.15 -10.42
N MET A 193 3.52 -2.63 -9.77
CA MET A 193 3.91 -1.22 -9.89
C MET A 193 5.34 -1.01 -10.39
N GLY A 194 6.32 -1.75 -9.86
CA GLY A 194 7.73 -1.46 -10.12
C GLY A 194 8.68 -2.48 -9.51
N PRO A 195 9.98 -2.13 -9.36
CA PRO A 195 10.97 -3.01 -8.73
C PRO A 195 10.73 -3.14 -7.21
N ALA A 196 11.32 -4.17 -6.60
CA ALA A 196 11.38 -4.27 -5.14
C ALA A 196 12.21 -3.14 -4.53
N GLY A 197 11.90 -2.77 -3.28
CA GLY A 197 12.64 -1.76 -2.52
C GLY A 197 11.82 -0.52 -2.13
N THR A 198 10.63 -0.36 -2.68
CA THR A 198 9.71 0.74 -2.31
C THR A 198 8.27 0.24 -2.11
N THR A 199 7.48 1.02 -1.39
CA THR A 199 6.09 0.78 -1.04
C THR A 199 5.33 2.07 -1.23
N LEU A 200 4.29 2.04 -2.06
CA LEU A 200 3.35 3.13 -2.15
C LEU A 200 2.40 3.05 -0.96
N VAL A 201 2.21 4.17 -0.26
CA VAL A 201 1.13 4.37 0.70
C VAL A 201 0.32 5.57 0.23
N VAL A 202 -0.98 5.40 0.06
CA VAL A 202 -1.91 6.49 -0.23
C VAL A 202 -2.86 6.59 0.95
N VAL A 203 -2.79 7.69 1.68
CA VAL A 203 -3.50 7.85 2.96
C VAL A 203 -4.26 9.17 2.99
N LYS A 204 -5.50 9.13 3.47
CA LYS A 204 -6.31 10.31 3.73
C LYS A 204 -5.82 10.98 5.01
N GLU A 205 -5.56 12.27 5.00
CA GLU A 205 -4.89 12.92 6.14
C GLU A 205 -5.76 12.95 7.41
N ASP A 206 -7.08 12.99 7.26
CA ASP A 206 -8.05 13.15 8.35
C ASP A 206 -8.22 11.90 9.24
N ILE A 207 -7.71 10.74 8.83
CA ILE A 207 -7.72 9.53 9.67
C ILE A 207 -6.54 9.47 10.65
N LEU A 208 -5.52 10.32 10.49
CA LEU A 208 -4.27 10.25 11.23
C LEU A 208 -4.29 11.06 12.54
N GLY A 209 -3.44 10.65 13.49
CA GLY A 209 -3.27 11.35 14.77
C GLY A 209 -4.39 11.13 15.78
N LYS A 210 -5.13 10.02 15.63
CA LYS A 210 -6.24 9.63 16.51
C LYS A 210 -5.87 8.55 17.52
N VAL A 211 -4.59 8.19 17.59
CA VAL A 211 -4.05 7.23 18.55
C VAL A 211 -3.28 7.95 19.66
N SER A 212 -3.37 7.44 20.89
CA SER A 212 -2.70 8.00 22.08
C SER A 212 -1.26 7.51 22.24
N ARG A 213 -0.91 6.39 21.57
CA ARG A 213 0.41 5.76 21.65
C ARG A 213 1.50 6.61 21.02
N LYS A 214 2.71 6.50 21.59
CA LYS A 214 3.92 7.11 21.01
C LYS A 214 4.41 6.28 19.82
N ILE A 215 4.40 6.88 18.63
CA ILE A 215 4.84 6.24 17.39
C ILE A 215 6.31 6.62 17.12
N PRO A 216 7.21 5.66 16.85
CA PRO A 216 8.55 5.97 16.33
C PRO A 216 8.45 6.78 15.03
N SER A 217 9.26 7.83 14.87
CA SER A 217 9.13 8.77 13.75
C SER A 217 9.21 8.13 12.36
N ILE A 218 9.93 7.01 12.22
CA ILE A 218 10.03 6.26 10.95
C ILE A 218 8.76 5.44 10.65
N MET A 219 7.94 5.19 11.67
CA MET A 219 6.66 4.48 11.56
C MET A 219 5.47 5.44 11.50
N ASP A 220 5.65 6.74 11.70
CA ASP A 220 4.58 7.74 11.79
C ASP A 220 4.28 8.37 10.41
N TYR A 221 3.06 8.17 9.91
CA TYR A 221 2.65 8.73 8.61
C TYR A 221 2.61 10.26 8.61
N LYS A 222 2.22 10.92 9.71
CA LYS A 222 2.20 12.39 9.78
C LYS A 222 3.61 12.95 9.67
N VAL A 223 4.59 12.29 10.28
CA VAL A 223 5.99 12.68 10.14
C VAL A 223 6.45 12.54 8.69
N HIS A 224 6.12 11.44 8.01
CA HIS A 224 6.46 11.26 6.59
C HIS A 224 5.78 12.31 5.70
N ILE A 225 4.51 12.62 5.94
CA ILE A 225 3.77 13.66 5.21
C ILE A 225 4.38 15.05 5.42
N SER A 226 4.78 15.40 6.65
CA SER A 226 5.36 16.72 6.94
C SER A 226 6.70 16.99 6.24
N LYS A 227 7.36 15.92 5.76
CA LYS A 227 8.63 15.96 5.03
C LYS A 227 8.47 15.66 3.54
N SER A 228 7.23 15.40 3.13
CA SER A 228 6.86 15.06 1.77
C SER A 228 6.55 16.32 1.00
#